data_AF-A0A5C8SM70-F1
#
_entry.id   AF-A0A5C8SM70-F1
#
_cell.length_a   1.000
_cell.length_b   1.000
_cell.length_c   1.000
_cell.angle_alpha   90.00
_cell.angle_beta   90.00
_cell.angle_gamma   90.00
#
_symmetry.space_group_name_H-M   'P 1'
#
loop_
_entity.id
_entity.type
_entity.pdbx_description
1 polymer ?
#
loop_
_entity_poly.entity_id
_entity_poly.type
_entity_poly.pdbx_seq_one_letter_code
_entity_poly.pdbx_strand_id
1 'polypeptide(L)'
;MKASGAEPAGRVMSINAMSRLTGWDRGTIENWLAKGCPVENPYREANEPHELDLAKVWRWHVEWSKAEALRAAAASGMDGEGGFEGWMGIREPGKAFDAQLKLMKVAEKTGLLVMHDQLANALELAMNSIRVNVMTLPEVIFREMSGFDDEKTRAWRRMALEQCRTALVSADRDIAKAMEENAGADDEPAEA
;
A
#
# COMPACT_ATOMS: atom_id res chain seq x y z
N MET A 1 -10.89 -6.54 -41.11
CA MET A 1 -11.17 -6.06 -39.74
C MET A 1 -10.56 -7.06 -38.77
N LYS A 2 -9.42 -6.73 -38.16
CA LYS A 2 -8.80 -7.53 -37.09
C LYS A 2 -9.27 -6.94 -35.76
N ALA A 3 -9.72 -7.79 -34.84
CA ALA A 3 -10.16 -7.39 -33.51
C ALA A 3 -9.06 -6.58 -32.82
N SER A 4 -9.42 -5.40 -32.29
CA SER A 4 -8.57 -4.61 -31.42
C SER A 4 -8.32 -5.42 -30.14
N GLY A 5 -7.13 -6.00 -30.05
CA GLY A 5 -6.65 -6.62 -28.81
C GLY A 5 -6.66 -5.57 -27.71
N ALA A 6 -7.17 -5.99 -26.55
CA ALA A 6 -7.31 -5.19 -25.33
C ALA A 6 -6.08 -4.30 -25.04
N GLU A 7 -6.33 -3.10 -24.54
CA GLU A 7 -5.30 -2.16 -24.09
C GLU A 7 -4.29 -2.85 -23.15
N PRO A 8 -2.98 -2.89 -23.47
CA PRO A 8 -1.98 -3.35 -22.53
C PRO A 8 -1.56 -2.18 -21.64
N ALA A 9 -2.48 -1.65 -20.83
CA ALA A 9 -2.23 -0.48 -19.99
C ALA A 9 -2.09 -0.90 -18.52
N GLY A 10 -0.86 -0.92 -17.99
CA GLY A 10 -0.61 -0.95 -16.54
C GLY A 10 0.58 -1.76 -16.03
N ARG A 11 1.21 -2.63 -16.84
CA ARG A 11 2.32 -3.49 -16.36
C ARG A 11 3.71 -2.88 -16.48
N VAL A 12 3.93 -2.07 -17.51
CA VAL A 12 5.21 -1.41 -17.76
C VAL A 12 5.17 -0.04 -17.13
N MET A 13 6.14 0.27 -16.28
CA MET A 13 6.18 1.52 -15.54
C MET A 13 7.62 2.01 -15.33
N SER A 14 7.75 3.31 -15.07
CA SER A 14 9.04 3.90 -14.72
C SER A 14 9.48 3.47 -13.32
N ILE A 15 10.79 3.57 -13.03
CA ILE A 15 11.34 3.36 -11.68
C ILE A 15 10.59 4.17 -10.62
N ASN A 16 10.23 5.43 -10.93
CA ASN A 16 9.51 6.29 -10.00
C ASN A 16 8.10 5.77 -9.68
N ALA A 17 7.39 5.27 -10.70
CA ALA A 17 6.07 4.69 -10.52
C ALA A 17 6.14 3.36 -9.76
N MET A 18 7.16 2.54 -10.06
CA MET A 18 7.41 1.29 -9.36
C MET A 18 7.74 1.52 -7.88
N SER A 19 8.64 2.47 -7.59
CA SER A 19 9.01 2.85 -6.22
C SER A 19 7.80 3.29 -5.38
N ARG A 20 6.88 4.06 -5.98
CA ARG A 20 5.63 4.46 -5.32
C ARG A 20 4.67 3.29 -5.11
N LEU A 21 4.62 2.35 -6.05
CA LEU A 21 3.69 1.23 -6.01
C LEU A 21 4.14 0.13 -5.03
N THR A 22 5.44 -0.15 -4.96
CA THR A 22 5.98 -1.26 -4.16
C THR A 22 6.59 -0.82 -2.83
N GLY A 23 6.77 0.49 -2.63
CA GLY A 23 7.45 1.05 -1.46
C GLY A 23 8.97 0.89 -1.45
N TRP A 24 9.56 0.34 -2.53
CA TRP A 24 11.02 0.20 -2.62
C TRP A 24 11.69 1.52 -3.00
N ASP A 25 12.81 1.82 -2.34
CA ASP A 25 13.61 2.99 -2.68
C ASP A 25 14.15 2.91 -4.12
N ARG A 26 14.28 4.07 -4.78
CA ARG A 26 14.77 4.14 -6.16
C ARG A 26 16.18 3.61 -6.29
N GLY A 27 17.05 3.89 -5.31
CA GLY A 27 18.43 3.38 -5.31
C GLY A 27 18.47 1.86 -5.21
N THR A 28 17.51 1.24 -4.52
CA THR A 28 17.37 -0.23 -4.49
C THR A 28 17.02 -0.78 -5.87
N ILE A 29 16.08 -0.15 -6.57
CA ILE A 29 15.67 -0.57 -7.92
C ILE A 29 16.82 -0.34 -8.92
N GLU A 30 17.55 0.77 -8.82
CA GLU A 30 18.74 1.03 -9.64
C GLU A 30 19.87 0.01 -9.39
N ASN A 31 20.09 -0.37 -8.13
CA ASN A 31 21.03 -1.44 -7.78
C ASN A 31 20.60 -2.79 -8.38
N TRP A 32 19.31 -3.05 -8.53
CA TRP A 32 18.83 -4.26 -9.21
C TRP A 32 19.12 -4.25 -10.71
N LEU A 33 19.05 -3.09 -11.36
CA LEU A 33 19.43 -2.95 -12.77
C LEU A 33 20.90 -3.32 -12.99
N ALA A 34 21.78 -2.88 -12.10
CA ALA A 34 23.20 -3.28 -12.12
C ALA A 34 23.39 -4.80 -11.91
N LYS A 35 22.45 -5.46 -11.23
CA LYS A 35 22.46 -6.92 -10.99
C LYS A 35 21.76 -7.73 -12.09
N GLY A 36 21.31 -7.08 -13.18
CA GLY A 36 20.68 -7.75 -14.32
C GLY A 36 19.16 -7.87 -14.24
N CYS A 37 18.50 -6.96 -13.52
CA CYS A 37 17.05 -6.85 -13.51
C CYS A 37 16.49 -6.61 -14.94
N PRO A 38 15.41 -7.31 -15.34
CA PRO A 38 14.88 -7.22 -16.69
C PRO A 38 14.27 -5.83 -16.96
N VAL A 39 14.67 -5.24 -18.08
CA VAL A 39 14.13 -4.00 -18.65
C VAL A 39 13.46 -4.31 -19.99
N GLU A 40 12.38 -3.61 -20.33
CA GLU A 40 11.71 -3.83 -21.63
C GLU A 40 12.54 -3.32 -22.80
N ASN A 41 13.23 -2.19 -22.63
CA ASN A 41 14.10 -1.61 -23.65
C ASN A 41 15.57 -1.63 -23.20
N PRO A 42 16.34 -2.69 -23.53
CA PRO A 42 17.74 -2.79 -23.18
C PRO A 42 18.67 -1.92 -24.04
N TYR A 43 18.21 -1.42 -25.19
CA TYR A 43 18.99 -0.58 -26.13
C TYR A 43 18.66 0.91 -26.04
N ARG A 44 18.17 1.32 -24.88
CA ARG A 44 17.81 2.70 -24.53
C ARG A 44 18.96 3.68 -24.82
N GLU A 45 18.61 4.92 -25.20
CA GLU A 45 19.57 6.03 -25.22
C GLU A 45 19.93 6.52 -23.80
N ALA A 46 21.12 7.08 -23.60
CA ALA A 46 21.64 7.40 -22.26
C ALA A 46 20.69 8.24 -21.37
N ASN A 47 19.77 9.01 -21.96
CA ASN A 47 18.86 9.91 -21.24
C ASN A 47 17.38 9.47 -21.14
N GLU A 48 16.99 8.32 -21.67
CA GLU A 48 15.59 7.88 -21.58
C GLU A 48 15.29 7.18 -20.23
N PRO A 49 14.12 7.36 -19.61
CA PRO A 49 13.81 6.66 -18.35
C PRO A 49 13.72 5.13 -18.56
N HIS A 50 14.19 4.34 -17.59
CA HIS A 50 14.03 2.88 -17.64
C HIS A 50 12.56 2.48 -17.49
N GLU A 51 12.12 1.61 -18.41
CA GLU A 51 10.80 1.00 -18.40
C GLU A 51 10.89 -0.46 -17.89
N LEU A 52 10.12 -0.73 -16.84
CA LEU A 52 10.12 -1.99 -16.12
C LEU A 52 8.75 -2.65 -16.17
N ASP A 53 8.70 -3.89 -16.65
CA ASP A 53 7.52 -4.75 -16.44
C ASP A 53 7.57 -5.33 -15.02
N LEU A 54 6.63 -4.89 -14.19
CA LEU A 54 6.55 -5.31 -12.78
C LEU A 54 6.52 -6.84 -12.61
N ALA A 55 5.84 -7.55 -13.52
CA ALA A 55 5.72 -9.01 -13.44
C ALA A 55 7.03 -9.73 -13.79
N LYS A 56 7.86 -9.13 -14.64
CA LYS A 56 9.20 -9.65 -14.98
C LYS A 56 10.19 -9.31 -13.86
N VAL A 57 10.16 -8.09 -13.34
CA VAL A 57 11.02 -7.68 -12.22
C VAL A 57 10.73 -8.51 -10.98
N TRP A 58 9.46 -8.75 -10.64
CA TRP A 58 9.09 -9.57 -9.49
C TRP A 58 9.61 -11.02 -9.62
N ARG A 59 9.41 -11.64 -10.78
CA ARG A 59 9.92 -13.00 -11.06
C ARG A 59 11.44 -13.06 -10.95
N TRP A 60 12.14 -12.10 -11.54
CA TRP A 60 13.58 -12.00 -11.44
C TRP A 60 14.03 -11.82 -9.98
N HIS A 61 13.39 -10.93 -9.22
CA HIS A 61 13.74 -10.66 -7.84
C HIS A 61 13.60 -11.91 -6.96
N VAL A 62 12.51 -12.67 -7.11
CA VAL A 62 12.31 -13.93 -6.38
C VAL A 62 13.41 -14.94 -6.68
N GLU A 63 13.76 -15.14 -7.96
CA GLU A 63 14.82 -16.07 -8.34
C GLU A 63 16.20 -15.59 -7.87
N TRP A 64 16.45 -14.28 -7.96
CA TRP A 64 17.70 -13.66 -7.49
C TRP A 64 17.86 -13.79 -5.97
N SER A 65 16.83 -13.49 -5.18
CA SER A 65 16.85 -13.65 -3.72
C SER A 65 16.98 -15.12 -3.32
N LYS A 66 16.36 -16.05 -4.04
CA LYS A 66 16.56 -17.50 -3.84
C LYS A 66 18.01 -17.90 -4.09
N ALA A 67 18.60 -17.45 -5.19
CA ALA A 67 19.99 -17.73 -5.52
C ALA A 67 20.97 -17.10 -4.51
N GLU A 68 20.69 -15.89 -4.03
CA GLU A 68 21.51 -15.20 -3.04
C GLU A 68 21.42 -15.87 -1.66
N ALA A 69 20.24 -16.31 -1.24
CA ALA A 69 20.06 -17.10 -0.02
C ALA A 69 20.78 -18.46 -0.09
N LEU A 70 20.72 -19.14 -1.24
CA LEU A 70 21.46 -20.39 -1.46
C LEU A 70 22.98 -20.17 -1.47
N ARG A 71 23.47 -19.08 -2.07
CA ARG A 71 24.90 -18.72 -2.02
C ARG A 71 25.34 -18.35 -0.61
N ALA A 72 24.53 -17.60 0.14
CA ALA A 72 24.83 -17.27 1.53
C ALA A 72 24.90 -18.53 2.41
N ALA A 73 23.99 -19.48 2.20
CA ALA A 73 24.01 -20.78 2.88
C ALA A 73 25.21 -21.65 2.48
N ALA A 74 25.66 -21.60 1.22
CA ALA A 74 26.86 -22.31 0.77
C ALA A 74 28.16 -21.64 1.26
N ALA A 75 28.18 -20.30 1.36
CA ALA A 75 29.33 -19.52 1.81
C ALA A 75 29.49 -19.52 3.33
N SER A 76 28.41 -19.72 4.09
CA SER A 76 28.47 -19.83 5.56
C SER A 76 29.05 -21.17 6.03
N GLY A 77 29.27 -22.15 5.14
CA GLY A 77 29.98 -23.39 5.46
C GLY A 77 29.37 -24.17 6.64
N MET A 78 28.07 -24.03 6.89
CA MET A 78 27.42 -24.62 8.06
C MET A 78 26.98 -26.06 7.80
N ASP A 79 27.96 -26.92 7.57
CA ASP A 79 27.87 -28.32 7.99
C ASP A 79 28.11 -28.35 9.51
N GLY A 80 27.05 -28.11 10.29
CA GLY A 80 27.09 -28.30 11.74
C GLY A 80 26.75 -27.06 12.57
N GLU A 81 25.70 -27.22 13.37
CA GLU A 81 25.47 -26.53 14.65
C GLU A 81 25.55 -24.99 14.67
N GLY A 82 24.42 -24.37 14.33
CA GLY A 82 23.99 -23.12 14.99
C GLY A 82 24.05 -21.87 14.13
N GLY A 83 22.93 -21.49 13.50
CA GLY A 83 22.86 -20.16 12.89
C GLY A 83 21.78 -19.90 11.84
N PHE A 84 20.66 -20.62 11.85
CA PHE A 84 19.45 -20.15 11.16
C PHE A 84 18.24 -20.67 11.93
N GLU A 85 17.67 -19.82 12.81
CA GLU A 85 16.30 -20.03 13.28
C GLU A 85 15.37 -19.79 12.10
N GLY A 86 15.18 -20.85 11.30
CA GLY A 86 14.29 -20.80 10.15
C GLY A 86 12.86 -20.44 10.57
N TRP A 87 12.17 -19.68 9.72
CA TRP A 87 10.74 -19.41 9.84
C TRP A 87 9.99 -20.74 10.08
N MET A 88 9.29 -20.85 11.20
CA MET A 88 8.60 -22.08 11.66
C MET A 88 9.49 -23.35 11.70
N GLY A 89 10.75 -23.23 12.09
CA GLY A 89 11.64 -24.39 12.29
C GLY A 89 12.12 -25.06 10.99
N ILE A 90 11.85 -24.47 9.83
CA ILE A 90 12.32 -25.00 8.54
C ILE A 90 13.77 -24.57 8.33
N ARG A 91 14.71 -25.50 8.59
CA ARG A 91 16.17 -25.27 8.47
C ARG A 91 16.66 -25.01 7.05
N GLU A 92 15.92 -25.46 6.04
CA GLU A 92 16.27 -25.22 4.65
C GLU A 92 15.66 -23.90 4.16
N PRO A 93 16.47 -22.88 3.83
CA PRO A 93 15.97 -21.55 3.49
C PRO A 93 15.05 -21.56 2.27
N GLY A 94 15.34 -22.40 1.26
CA GLY A 94 14.48 -22.57 0.09
C GLY A 94 13.07 -23.09 0.44
N LYS A 95 12.98 -24.04 1.38
CA LYS A 95 11.69 -24.57 1.86
C LYS A 95 10.97 -23.58 2.77
N ALA A 96 11.69 -22.78 3.55
CA ALA A 96 11.10 -21.72 4.39
C ALA A 96 10.45 -20.63 3.52
N PHE A 97 11.15 -20.17 2.47
CA PHE A 97 10.59 -19.20 1.52
C PHE A 97 9.42 -19.79 0.73
N ASP A 98 9.50 -21.02 0.25
CA ASP A 98 8.38 -21.66 -0.46
C ASP A 98 7.18 -21.90 0.47
N ALA A 99 7.40 -22.17 1.77
CA ALA A 99 6.35 -22.25 2.77
C ALA A 99 5.71 -20.88 3.02
N GLN A 100 6.50 -19.81 3.13
CA GLN A 100 6.00 -18.43 3.25
C GLN A 100 5.19 -18.00 2.01
N LEU A 101 5.67 -18.32 0.80
CA LEU A 101 4.98 -18.05 -0.46
C LEU A 101 3.68 -18.85 -0.57
N LYS A 102 3.67 -20.09 -0.10
CA LYS A 102 2.43 -20.89 -0.02
C LYS A 102 1.47 -20.32 1.00
N LEU A 103 1.95 -19.86 2.16
CA LEU A 103 1.14 -19.19 3.18
C LEU A 103 0.54 -17.88 2.65
N MET A 104 1.32 -17.05 1.97
CA MET A 104 0.84 -15.82 1.33
C MET A 104 -0.19 -16.13 0.23
N LYS A 105 0.03 -17.15 -0.60
CA LYS A 105 -0.94 -17.56 -1.62
C LYS A 105 -2.21 -18.16 -1.02
N VAL A 106 -2.11 -18.83 0.12
CA VAL A 106 -3.27 -19.31 0.88
C VAL A 106 -4.01 -18.12 1.47
N ALA A 107 -3.32 -17.16 2.09
CA ALA A 107 -3.89 -15.93 2.63
C ALA A 107 -4.57 -15.04 1.56
N GLU A 108 -3.97 -14.95 0.37
CA GLU A 108 -4.54 -14.29 -0.81
C GLU A 108 -5.82 -14.99 -1.27
N LYS A 109 -5.80 -16.34 -1.36
CA LYS A 109 -6.96 -17.15 -1.75
C LYS A 109 -8.07 -17.17 -0.70
N THR A 110 -7.74 -17.04 0.58
CA THR A 110 -8.70 -16.93 1.67
C THR A 110 -9.21 -15.49 1.85
N GLY A 111 -8.76 -14.53 1.02
CA GLY A 111 -9.20 -13.14 1.07
C GLY A 111 -8.72 -12.36 2.31
N LEU A 112 -7.69 -12.88 3.02
CA LEU A 112 -7.12 -12.26 4.22
C LEU A 112 -6.09 -11.17 3.89
N LEU A 113 -5.56 -11.13 2.65
CA LEU A 113 -4.70 -10.05 2.19
C LEU A 113 -5.55 -8.93 1.60
N VAL A 114 -5.99 -8.03 2.47
CA VAL A 114 -6.63 -6.79 2.07
C VAL A 114 -5.55 -5.84 1.54
N MET A 115 -5.77 -5.24 0.36
CA MET A 115 -4.86 -4.21 -0.17
C MET A 115 -4.95 -2.95 0.69
N HIS A 116 -4.18 -2.92 1.77
CA HIS A 116 -4.16 -1.83 2.75
C HIS A 116 -4.03 -0.46 2.10
N ASP A 117 -3.18 -0.32 1.07
CA ASP A 117 -3.00 0.94 0.38
C ASP A 117 -4.25 1.40 -0.38
N GLN A 118 -5.00 0.49 -0.98
CA GLN A 118 -6.23 0.85 -1.69
C GLN A 118 -7.33 1.27 -0.71
N LEU A 119 -7.43 0.57 0.43
CA LEU A 119 -8.38 0.95 1.48
C LEU A 119 -7.99 2.24 2.18
N ALA A 120 -6.71 2.47 2.46
CA ALA A 120 -6.22 3.71 3.04
C ALA A 120 -6.52 4.89 2.12
N ASN A 121 -6.22 4.77 0.81
CA ASN A 121 -6.56 5.79 -0.18
C ASN A 121 -8.09 6.01 -0.29
N ALA A 122 -8.88 4.94 -0.30
CA ALA A 122 -10.34 5.04 -0.36
C ALA A 122 -10.92 5.73 0.89
N LEU A 123 -10.36 5.43 2.07
CA LEU A 123 -10.74 6.05 3.34
C LEU A 123 -10.39 7.54 3.34
N GLU A 124 -9.18 7.91 2.89
CA GLU A 124 -8.76 9.32 2.77
C GLU A 124 -9.69 10.11 1.84
N LEU A 125 -10.03 9.54 0.68
CA LEU A 125 -10.97 10.16 -0.27
C LEU A 125 -12.36 10.32 0.33
N ALA A 126 -12.87 9.29 1.01
CA ALA A 126 -14.16 9.33 1.68
C ALA A 126 -14.20 10.40 2.78
N MET A 127 -13.18 10.46 3.63
CA MET A 127 -13.08 11.46 4.70
C MET A 127 -12.97 12.88 4.16
N ASN A 128 -12.22 13.08 3.08
CA ASN A 128 -12.16 14.37 2.41
C ASN A 128 -13.53 14.78 1.84
N SER A 129 -14.26 13.85 1.22
CA SER A 129 -15.62 14.11 0.72
C SER A 129 -16.58 14.47 1.86
N ILE A 130 -16.52 13.76 2.99
CA ILE A 130 -17.35 14.05 4.17
C ILE A 130 -17.04 15.45 4.69
N ARG A 131 -15.75 15.79 4.84
CA ARG A 131 -15.31 17.12 5.31
C ARG A 131 -15.84 18.23 4.42
N VAL A 132 -15.71 18.09 3.10
CA VAL A 132 -16.24 19.08 2.14
C VAL A 132 -17.75 19.21 2.29
N ASN A 133 -18.50 18.10 2.27
CA ASN A 133 -19.96 18.13 2.36
C ASN A 133 -20.44 18.75 3.68
N VAL A 134 -19.88 18.34 4.83
CA VAL A 134 -20.23 18.88 6.14
C VAL A 134 -19.93 20.38 6.21
N MET A 135 -18.77 20.82 5.71
CA MET A 135 -18.39 22.24 5.73
C MET A 135 -19.19 23.11 4.75
N THR A 136 -19.90 22.52 3.79
CA THR A 136 -20.82 23.26 2.91
C THR A 136 -22.21 23.47 3.50
N LEU A 137 -22.62 22.69 4.51
CA LEU A 137 -23.94 22.80 5.14
C LEU A 137 -24.22 24.21 5.69
N PRO A 138 -23.29 24.88 6.41
CA PRO A 138 -23.51 26.23 6.90
C PRO A 138 -23.77 27.25 5.78
N GLU A 139 -23.14 27.08 4.61
CA GLU A 139 -23.33 27.97 3.45
C GLU A 139 -24.71 27.78 2.82
N VAL A 140 -25.18 26.53 2.71
CA VAL A 140 -26.51 26.21 2.21
C VAL A 140 -27.58 26.79 3.12
N ILE A 141 -27.45 26.58 4.44
CA ILE A 141 -28.36 27.14 5.44
C ILE A 141 -28.37 28.66 5.33
N PHE A 142 -27.19 29.31 5.28
CA PHE A 142 -27.08 30.76 5.18
C PHE A 142 -27.76 31.33 3.93
N ARG A 143 -27.64 30.66 2.78
CA ARG A 143 -28.30 31.07 1.54
C ARG A 143 -29.83 31.09 1.67
N GLU A 144 -30.39 30.16 2.45
CA GLU A 144 -31.84 30.06 2.68
C GLU A 144 -32.35 31.06 3.73
N MET A 145 -31.44 31.73 4.46
CA MET A 145 -31.79 32.75 5.47
C MET A 145 -32.00 34.16 4.87
N SER A 146 -32.34 34.27 3.59
CA SER A 146 -32.63 35.58 2.98
C SER A 146 -33.81 36.26 3.68
N GLY A 147 -33.61 37.48 4.19
CA GLY A 147 -34.64 38.27 4.87
C GLY A 147 -34.51 38.31 6.40
N PHE A 148 -33.54 37.62 6.98
CA PHE A 148 -33.15 37.80 8.38
C PHE A 148 -32.13 38.93 8.53
N ASP A 149 -31.99 39.43 9.76
CA ASP A 149 -31.01 40.44 10.13
C ASP A 149 -29.57 39.92 9.89
N ASP A 150 -28.78 40.70 9.16
CA ASP A 150 -27.42 40.35 8.72
C ASP A 150 -26.50 39.99 9.90
N GLU A 151 -26.63 40.70 11.02
CA GLU A 151 -25.76 40.51 12.16
C GLU A 151 -26.02 39.17 12.86
N LYS A 152 -27.30 38.80 13.00
CA LYS A 152 -27.72 37.49 13.53
C LYS A 152 -27.33 36.36 12.59
N THR A 153 -27.52 36.55 11.29
CA THR A 153 -27.22 35.54 10.29
C THR A 153 -25.71 35.24 10.23
N ARG A 154 -24.86 36.26 10.36
CA ARG A 154 -23.40 36.08 10.50
C ARG A 154 -23.03 35.36 11.80
N ALA A 155 -23.70 35.65 12.90
CA ALA A 155 -23.47 34.96 14.17
C ALA A 155 -23.83 33.46 14.08
N TRP A 156 -25.00 33.14 13.51
CA TRP A 156 -25.42 31.75 13.29
C TRP A 156 -24.50 30.99 12.34
N ARG A 157 -24.02 31.64 11.26
CA ARG A 157 -23.03 31.03 10.36
C ARG A 157 -21.74 30.66 11.11
N ARG A 158 -21.24 31.55 11.98
CA ARG A 158 -20.05 31.25 12.81
C ARG A 158 -20.29 30.06 13.75
N MET A 159 -21.43 30.04 14.43
CA MET A 159 -21.80 28.93 15.32
C MET A 159 -21.91 27.61 14.57
N ALA A 160 -22.56 27.60 13.40
CA ALA A 160 -22.71 26.40 12.57
C ALA A 160 -21.36 25.88 12.07
N LEU A 161 -20.45 26.78 11.63
CA LEU A 161 -19.09 26.41 11.24
C LEU A 161 -18.30 25.78 12.40
N GLU A 162 -18.44 26.32 13.61
CA GLU A 162 -17.75 25.82 14.79
C GLU A 162 -18.29 24.47 15.25
N GLN A 163 -19.61 24.27 15.19
CA GLN A 163 -20.23 22.97 15.42
C GLN A 163 -19.77 21.92 14.40
N CYS A 164 -19.75 22.26 13.12
CA CYS A 164 -19.26 21.36 12.06
C CYS A 164 -17.81 20.96 12.28
N ARG A 165 -16.93 21.90 12.62
CA ARG A 165 -15.52 21.63 12.93
C ARG A 165 -15.36 20.74 14.15
N THR A 166 -16.11 21.01 15.21
CA THR A 166 -16.06 20.23 16.45
C THR A 166 -16.52 18.79 16.21
N ALA A 167 -17.61 18.62 15.44
CA ALA A 167 -18.12 17.31 15.07
C ALA A 167 -17.11 16.51 14.22
N LEU A 168 -16.45 17.13 13.25
CA LEU A 168 -15.42 16.48 12.44
C LEU A 168 -14.22 16.03 13.28
N VAL A 169 -13.75 16.88 14.22
CA VAL A 169 -12.65 16.51 15.12
C VAL A 169 -13.04 15.37 16.07
N SER A 170 -14.29 15.36 16.55
CA SER A 170 -14.80 14.24 17.36
C SER A 170 -14.85 12.95 16.53
N ALA A 171 -15.37 13.01 15.32
CA ALA A 171 -15.46 11.86 14.42
C ALA A 171 -14.07 11.29 14.08
N ASP A 172 -13.09 12.14 13.79
CA ASP A 172 -11.70 11.70 13.53
C ASP A 172 -11.12 10.95 14.75
N ARG A 173 -11.40 11.41 15.98
CA ARG A 173 -10.98 10.72 17.20
C ARG A 173 -11.69 9.38 17.39
N ASP A 174 -13.00 9.32 17.14
CA ASP A 174 -13.78 8.10 17.28
C ASP A 174 -13.34 7.04 16.27
N ILE A 175 -12.99 7.44 15.04
CA ILE A 175 -12.42 6.57 14.02
C ILE A 175 -11.06 6.04 14.46
N ALA A 176 -10.15 6.92 14.93
CA ALA A 176 -8.83 6.49 15.40
C ALA A 176 -8.95 5.48 16.55
N LYS A 177 -9.84 5.76 17.51
CA LYS A 177 -10.13 4.85 18.63
C LYS A 177 -10.67 3.50 18.15
N ALA A 178 -11.62 3.50 17.22
CA ALA A 178 -12.17 2.25 16.66
C ALA A 178 -11.13 1.46 15.86
N MET A 179 -10.18 2.13 15.20
CA MET A 179 -9.07 1.46 14.52
C MET A 179 -8.09 0.82 15.52
N GLU A 180 -7.79 1.49 16.63
CA GLU A 180 -6.94 0.93 17.71
C GLU A 180 -7.62 -0.25 18.42
N GLU A 181 -8.90 -0.15 18.74
CA GLU A 181 -9.67 -1.22 19.37
C GLU A 181 -9.74 -2.49 18.51
N ASN A 182 -9.91 -2.35 17.20
CA ASN A 182 -9.91 -3.50 16.28
C ASN A 182 -8.52 -4.09 16.08
N ALA A 183 -7.45 -3.27 16.11
CA ALA A 183 -6.08 -3.78 15.98
C ALA A 183 -5.65 -4.62 17.18
N GLY A 184 -6.19 -4.37 18.38
CA GLY A 184 -5.89 -5.14 19.59
C GLY A 184 -6.69 -6.45 19.74
N ALA A 185 -7.74 -6.67 18.95
CA ALA A 185 -8.61 -7.85 19.06
C ALA A 185 -8.05 -9.10 18.35
N ASP A 186 -7.11 -8.93 17.42
CA ASP A 186 -6.52 -10.04 16.63
C ASP A 186 -5.31 -10.71 17.33
N ASP A 187 -4.88 -10.21 18.49
CA ASP A 187 -3.70 -10.69 19.23
C ASP A 187 -4.05 -11.67 20.38
N GLU A 188 -5.32 -12.04 20.59
CA GLU A 188 -5.65 -13.12 21.53
C GLU A 188 -5.24 -14.48 20.90
N PRO A 189 -4.21 -15.17 21.45
CA PRO A 189 -3.86 -16.49 20.96
C PRO A 189 -5.06 -17.40 21.22
N ALA A 190 -5.57 -18.03 20.17
CA ALA A 190 -6.57 -19.08 20.29
C ALA A 190 -6.07 -20.12 21.30
N GLU A 191 -6.66 -20.11 22.51
CA GLU A 191 -6.41 -21.11 23.53
C GLU A 191 -6.69 -22.48 22.92
N ALA A 192 -5.65 -23.30 22.84
CA ALA A 192 -5.68 -24.69 22.38
C ALA A 192 -5.86 -25.64 23.57
#